data_AF-A0A523T381-F1
#
_entry.id   AF-A0A523T381-F1
#
_cell.length_a   1.000
_cell.length_b   1.000
_cell.length_c   1.000
_cell.angle_alpha   90.00
_cell.angle_beta   90.00
_cell.angle_gamma   90.00
#
_symmetry.space_group_name_H-M   'P 1'
#
loop_
_entity.id
_entity.type
_entity.pdbx_description
1 polymer ?
#
loop_
_entity_poly.entity_id
_entity_poly.type
_entity_poly.pdbx_seq_one_letter_code
_entity_poly.pdbx_strand_id
1 'polypeptide(L)'
;MVETDASVSSEWFPEKRKSLKRTAPLLLIGLLFFIAYLYFFVDIPEMLIIIQQIDIFYYSLAIAGVLLNMLAYSLNWQYLLRPLSIKVPLKKTLLITWVGNFVEFFVPSESIGEDVCKSYLMTKESGENTGKVVASVLGQRIMSMLVTVIVLILCSLSLFILQIDIPALVSILIVLISVGTAIPLILILLLCKKEQLSHRLIDMLLRFSVFVSRGRLNLESLRSKAKNALESFHQSIGFLGKNPRSLVQPMFFSIVSYFLSIL
;
A
#
# COMPACT_ATOMS: atom_id res chain seq x y z
N MET A 1 -33.41 9.39 32.32
CA MET A 1 -32.82 10.69 31.94
C MET A 1 -31.31 10.50 32.10
N VAL A 2 -30.49 10.26 31.06
CA VAL A 2 -30.11 11.15 29.93
C VAL A 2 -29.71 12.51 30.51
N GLU A 3 -28.44 12.95 30.52
CA GLU A 3 -27.50 13.23 29.41
C GLU A 3 -26.08 13.51 30.01
N THR A 4 -24.99 12.96 29.46
CA THR A 4 -23.86 13.65 28.73
C THR A 4 -23.04 14.65 29.58
N ASP A 5 -21.71 14.62 29.64
CA ASP A 5 -20.76 14.63 28.52
C ASP A 5 -19.47 13.84 28.83
N ALA A 6 -19.20 12.86 27.98
CA ALA A 6 -17.86 12.30 27.81
C ALA A 6 -17.08 13.24 26.88
N SER A 7 -16.17 14.04 27.43
CA SER A 7 -15.20 14.79 26.66
C SER A 7 -14.22 13.81 26.00
N VAL A 8 -14.54 13.39 24.79
CA VAL A 8 -13.65 12.66 23.88
C VAL A 8 -12.47 13.57 23.55
N SER A 9 -11.32 13.33 24.19
CA SER A 9 -10.06 14.00 23.86
C SER A 9 -9.62 13.59 22.45
N SER A 10 -9.92 14.43 21.48
CA SER A 10 -9.58 14.29 20.06
C SER A 10 -8.14 14.73 19.77
N GLU A 11 -7.16 14.37 20.60
CA GLU A 11 -5.75 14.69 20.34
C GLU A 11 -5.13 13.62 19.42
N TRP A 12 -5.38 13.80 18.12
CA TRP A 12 -4.92 12.93 17.03
C TRP A 12 -3.42 13.00 16.76
N PHE A 13 -2.69 13.99 17.30
CA PHE A 13 -1.27 14.16 17.04
C PHE A 13 -0.50 14.47 18.34
N PRO A 14 0.51 13.66 18.72
CA PRO A 14 1.42 14.08 19.79
C PRO A 14 2.14 15.36 19.33
N GLU A 15 2.08 16.43 20.12
CA GLU A 15 2.82 17.68 19.88
C GLU A 15 4.33 17.44 19.85
N LYS A 16 4.86 16.98 18.71
CA LYS A 16 6.31 16.92 18.44
C LYS A 16 6.75 18.14 17.64
N ARG A 17 6.55 19.33 18.21
CA ARG A 17 7.06 20.62 17.69
C ARG A 17 8.59 20.62 17.46
N LYS A 18 9.33 19.72 18.12
CA LYS A 18 10.80 19.59 17.99
C LYS A 18 11.28 18.80 16.75
N SER A 19 10.42 18.05 16.05
CA SER A 19 10.85 17.26 14.88
C SER A 19 10.92 18.09 13.59
N LEU A 20 10.01 19.06 13.42
CA LEU A 20 9.87 19.79 12.16
C LEU A 20 11.08 20.68 11.83
N LYS A 21 11.74 21.25 12.85
CA LYS A 21 12.93 22.10 12.66
C LYS A 21 14.14 21.36 12.05
N ARG A 22 14.23 20.04 12.25
CA ARG A 22 15.33 19.22 11.69
C ARG A 22 15.04 18.77 10.26
N THR A 23 13.78 18.62 9.90
CA THR A 23 13.36 18.20 8.54
C THR A 23 13.16 19.39 7.60
N ALA A 24 12.88 20.58 8.14
CA ALA A 24 12.70 21.82 7.39
C ALA A 24 13.84 22.16 6.41
N PRO A 25 15.14 22.10 6.77
CA PRO A 25 16.20 22.41 5.81
C PRO A 25 16.24 21.39 4.65
N LEU A 26 15.95 20.11 4.91
CA LEU A 26 15.92 19.08 3.87
C LEU A 26 14.77 19.31 2.88
N LEU A 27 13.59 19.68 3.39
CA LEU A 27 12.43 20.04 2.56
C LEU A 27 12.70 21.30 1.74
N LEU A 28 13.35 22.31 2.32
CA LEU A 28 13.70 23.54 1.62
C LEU A 28 14.74 23.28 0.51
N ILE A 29 15.72 22.40 0.77
CA ILE A 29 16.68 21.96 -0.25
C ILE A 29 15.97 21.22 -1.38
N GLY A 30 15.09 20.27 -1.06
CA GLY A 30 14.29 19.55 -2.06
C GLY A 30 13.40 20.48 -2.89
N LEU A 31 12.73 21.43 -2.23
CA LEU A 31 11.93 22.46 -2.89
C LEU A 31 12.78 23.36 -3.79
N LEU A 32 13.98 23.74 -3.34
CA LEU A 32 14.90 24.57 -4.13
C LEU A 32 15.41 23.81 -5.36
N PHE A 33 15.75 22.54 -5.24
CA PHE A 33 16.07 21.69 -6.39
C PHE A 33 14.89 21.54 -7.35
N PHE A 34 13.68 21.36 -6.83
CA PHE A 34 12.48 21.28 -7.65
C PHE A 34 12.21 22.58 -8.41
N ILE A 35 12.32 23.73 -7.73
CA ILE A 35 12.19 25.05 -8.37
C ILE A 35 13.30 25.29 -9.40
N ALA A 36 14.54 24.93 -9.10
CA ALA A 36 15.64 25.03 -10.05
C ALA A 36 15.39 24.15 -11.28
N TYR A 37 14.91 22.92 -11.08
CA TYR A 37 14.51 22.04 -12.17
C TYR A 37 13.42 22.66 -13.04
N LEU A 38 12.35 23.18 -12.41
CA LEU A 38 11.27 23.86 -13.11
C LEU A 38 11.78 25.08 -13.89
N TYR A 39 12.70 25.87 -13.33
CA TYR A 39 13.22 27.06 -13.98
C TYR A 39 14.17 26.75 -15.15
N PHE A 40 15.03 25.74 -15.01
CA PHE A 40 16.06 25.43 -16.01
C PHE A 40 15.62 24.42 -17.08
N PHE A 41 14.71 23.51 -16.76
CA PHE A 41 14.33 22.40 -17.63
C PHE A 41 12.88 22.44 -18.11
N VAL A 42 12.05 23.32 -17.55
CA VAL A 42 10.64 23.42 -17.91
C VAL A 42 10.32 24.81 -18.43
N ASP A 43 9.74 24.88 -19.63
CA ASP A 43 9.21 26.12 -20.15
C ASP A 43 7.91 26.45 -19.42
N ILE A 44 8.03 27.25 -18.35
CA ILE A 44 6.90 27.64 -17.49
C ILE A 44 5.81 28.38 -18.28
N PRO A 45 6.13 29.37 -19.15
CA PRO A 45 5.13 29.98 -20.03
C PRO A 45 4.36 28.95 -20.86
N GLU A 46 5.06 28.02 -21.53
CA GLU A 46 4.42 26.99 -22.35
C GLU A 46 3.54 26.06 -21.51
N MET A 47 4.02 25.62 -20.34
CA MET A 47 3.23 24.81 -19.40
C MET A 47 1.94 25.52 -18.99
N LEU A 48 2.00 26.82 -18.68
CA LEU A 48 0.82 27.60 -18.28
C LEU A 48 -0.20 27.71 -19.41
N ILE A 49 0.26 27.88 -20.66
CA ILE A 49 -0.62 27.90 -21.85
C ILE A 49 -1.33 26.55 -21.99
N ILE A 50 -0.60 25.44 -21.85
CA ILE A 50 -1.17 24.08 -21.92
C ILE A 50 -2.22 23.89 -20.82
N ILE A 51 -1.92 24.29 -19.57
CA ILE A 51 -2.85 24.16 -18.44
C ILE A 51 -4.15 24.96 -18.67
N GLN A 52 -4.06 26.16 -19.26
CA GLN A 52 -5.23 26.98 -19.58
C GLN A 52 -6.13 26.37 -20.66
N GLN A 53 -5.58 25.47 -21.49
CA GLN A 53 -6.32 24.78 -22.55
C GLN A 53 -6.92 23.45 -22.08
N ILE A 54 -6.71 23.05 -20.82
CA ILE A 54 -7.27 21.82 -20.28
C ILE A 54 -8.80 21.89 -20.27
N ASP A 55 -9.42 20.88 -20.86
CA ASP A 55 -10.85 20.69 -20.75
C ASP A 55 -11.21 20.25 -19.33
N ILE A 56 -11.94 21.13 -18.63
CA ILE A 56 -12.33 20.94 -17.23
C ILE A 56 -13.20 19.69 -17.02
N PHE A 57 -13.94 19.24 -18.04
CA PHE A 57 -14.78 18.06 -17.95
C PHE A 57 -13.92 16.80 -17.82
N TYR A 58 -12.95 16.60 -18.73
CA TYR A 58 -12.05 15.45 -18.66
C TYR A 58 -11.16 15.49 -17.42
N TYR A 59 -10.70 16.67 -17.02
CA TYR A 59 -9.92 16.82 -15.79
C TYR A 59 -10.75 16.47 -14.54
N SER A 60 -12.00 16.91 -14.46
CA SER A 60 -12.91 16.56 -13.37
C SER A 60 -13.23 15.07 -13.35
N LEU A 61 -13.36 14.44 -14.52
CA LEU A 61 -13.58 13.00 -14.64
C LEU A 61 -12.37 12.20 -14.12
N ALA A 62 -11.14 12.65 -14.43
CA ALA A 62 -9.92 12.04 -13.88
C ALA A 62 -9.87 12.15 -12.34
N ILE A 63 -10.22 13.31 -11.78
CA ILE A 63 -10.32 13.49 -10.32
C ILE A 63 -11.34 12.50 -9.73
N ALA A 64 -12.53 12.39 -10.34
CA ALA A 64 -13.55 11.44 -9.90
C ALA A 64 -13.05 10.00 -9.98
N GLY A 65 -12.35 9.63 -11.06
CA GLY A 65 -11.71 8.33 -11.25
C GLY A 65 -10.74 7.99 -10.12
N VAL A 66 -9.85 8.92 -9.78
CA VAL A 66 -8.89 8.74 -8.67
C VAL A 66 -9.60 8.57 -7.32
N LEU A 67 -10.64 9.37 -7.04
CA LEU A 67 -11.40 9.27 -5.80
C LEU A 67 -12.16 7.92 -5.70
N LEU A 68 -12.78 7.49 -6.79
CA LEU A 68 -13.47 6.20 -6.87
C LEU A 68 -12.49 5.03 -6.78
N ASN A 69 -11.35 5.12 -7.45
CA ASN A 69 -10.27 4.14 -7.33
C ASN A 69 -9.87 3.98 -5.86
N MET A 70 -9.62 5.10 -5.18
CA MET A 70 -9.21 5.08 -3.79
C MET A 70 -10.26 4.50 -2.84
N LEU A 71 -11.55 4.77 -3.12
CA LEU A 71 -12.65 4.16 -2.41
C LEU A 71 -12.70 2.64 -2.64
N ALA A 72 -12.58 2.19 -3.90
CA ALA A 72 -12.56 0.77 -4.25
C ALA A 72 -11.35 0.05 -3.62
N TYR A 73 -10.17 0.66 -3.69
CA TYR A 73 -8.95 0.15 -3.06
C TYR A 73 -9.11 0.01 -1.54
N SER A 74 -9.73 0.99 -0.88
CA SER A 74 -10.03 0.93 0.55
C SER A 74 -11.10 -0.12 0.89
N LEU A 75 -12.09 -0.31 0.03
CA LEU A 75 -13.11 -1.36 0.20
C LEU A 75 -12.51 -2.75 0.06
N ASN A 76 -11.61 -2.97 -0.90
CA ASN A 76 -10.85 -4.21 -1.02
C ASN A 76 -10.22 -4.59 0.33
N TRP A 77 -9.50 -3.65 0.96
CA TRP A 77 -8.92 -3.89 2.28
C TRP A 77 -9.96 -4.09 3.38
N GLN A 78 -11.01 -3.26 3.41
CA GLN A 78 -12.11 -3.37 4.39
C GLN A 78 -12.70 -4.79 4.39
N TYR A 79 -12.87 -5.39 3.21
CA TYR A 79 -13.44 -6.73 3.08
C TYR A 79 -12.43 -7.84 3.43
N LEU A 80 -11.12 -7.56 3.47
CA LEU A 80 -10.12 -8.48 4.03
C LEU A 80 -10.01 -8.40 5.56
N LEU A 81 -10.33 -7.24 6.14
CA LEU A 81 -10.36 -7.05 7.59
C LEU A 81 -11.55 -7.79 8.25
N ARG A 82 -12.71 -7.84 7.58
CA ARG A 82 -13.95 -8.43 8.13
C ARG A 82 -13.84 -9.93 8.49
N PRO A 83 -13.32 -10.84 7.64
CA PRO A 83 -13.20 -12.26 7.98
C PRO A 83 -12.24 -12.47 9.14
N LEU A 84 -11.24 -11.61 9.26
CA LEU A 84 -10.34 -11.60 10.40
C LEU A 84 -11.00 -10.99 11.64
N SER A 85 -12.27 -10.59 11.64
CA SER A 85 -12.93 -9.96 12.80
C SER A 85 -12.26 -8.65 13.25
N ILE A 86 -11.52 -7.96 12.37
CA ILE A 86 -11.00 -6.62 12.66
C ILE A 86 -12.12 -5.62 12.38
N LYS A 87 -12.77 -5.13 13.45
CA LYS A 87 -13.96 -4.28 13.37
C LYS A 87 -13.58 -2.80 13.42
N VAL A 88 -13.42 -2.21 12.24
CA VAL A 88 -13.22 -0.76 12.07
C VAL A 88 -14.22 -0.18 11.07
N PRO A 89 -14.71 1.05 11.28
CA PRO A 89 -15.61 1.69 10.34
C PRO A 89 -14.87 2.03 9.04
N LEU A 90 -15.58 1.94 7.90
CA LEU A 90 -15.00 2.20 6.57
C LEU A 90 -14.27 3.55 6.48
N LYS A 91 -14.79 4.59 7.16
CA LYS A 91 -14.15 5.92 7.20
C LYS A 91 -12.72 5.86 7.73
N LYS A 92 -12.46 5.04 8.76
CA LYS A 92 -11.11 4.88 9.34
C LYS A 92 -10.20 4.12 8.38
N THR A 93 -10.71 3.05 7.77
CA THR A 93 -9.97 2.31 6.75
C THR A 93 -9.59 3.22 5.58
N LEU A 94 -10.54 4.00 5.05
CA LEU A 94 -10.31 4.98 4.00
C LEU A 94 -9.23 5.99 4.39
N LEU A 95 -9.33 6.60 5.58
CA LEU A 95 -8.32 7.56 6.08
C LEU A 95 -6.94 6.92 6.20
N ILE A 96 -6.85 5.71 6.76
CA ILE A 96 -5.57 4.99 6.92
C ILE A 96 -4.97 4.66 5.56
N THR A 97 -5.79 4.26 4.58
CA THR A 97 -5.33 4.03 3.20
C THR A 97 -4.79 5.32 2.57
N TRP A 98 -5.46 6.47 2.76
CA TRP A 98 -4.98 7.77 2.27
C TRP A 98 -3.64 8.16 2.88
N VAL A 99 -3.48 7.96 4.19
CA VAL A 99 -2.20 8.23 4.86
C VAL A 99 -1.11 7.28 4.36
N GLY A 100 -1.44 6.00 4.16
CA GLY A 100 -0.52 5.03 3.57
C GLY A 100 -0.05 5.46 2.18
N ASN A 101 -0.99 5.78 1.29
CA ASN A 101 -0.69 6.19 -0.08
C ASN A 101 0.12 7.49 -0.11
N PHE A 102 -0.15 8.42 0.81
CA PHE A 102 0.68 9.61 0.98
C PHE A 102 2.12 9.27 1.37
N VAL A 103 2.34 8.28 2.25
CA VAL A 103 3.69 7.84 2.65
C VAL A 103 4.47 7.26 1.47
N GLU A 104 3.79 6.62 0.51
CA GLU A 104 4.44 6.08 -0.69
C GLU A 104 5.18 7.15 -1.51
N PHE A 105 4.65 8.38 -1.55
CA PHE A 105 5.33 9.49 -2.25
C PHE A 105 6.66 9.90 -1.60
N PHE A 106 6.90 9.59 -0.32
CA PHE A 106 8.12 9.97 0.39
C PHE A 106 9.10 8.81 0.56
N VAL A 107 8.60 7.57 0.54
CA VAL A 107 9.40 6.39 0.82
C VAL A 107 9.48 5.54 -0.44
N PRO A 108 10.52 5.73 -1.30
CA PRO A 108 10.70 4.97 -2.52
C PRO A 108 11.07 3.52 -2.17
N SER A 109 10.03 2.71 -1.93
CA SER A 109 10.15 1.38 -1.34
C SER A 109 9.15 0.39 -1.94
N GLU A 110 8.69 0.63 -3.17
CA GLU A 110 7.78 -0.29 -3.87
C GLU A 110 6.56 -0.64 -2.98
N SER A 111 5.87 0.38 -2.47
CA SER A 111 4.72 0.30 -1.54
C SER A 111 4.99 -0.28 -0.12
N ILE A 112 6.21 -0.73 0.23
CA ILE A 112 6.49 -1.24 1.59
C ILE A 112 6.20 -0.17 2.68
N GLY A 113 6.53 1.09 2.40
CA GLY A 113 6.22 2.21 3.31
C GLY A 113 4.72 2.36 3.60
N GLU A 114 3.88 2.20 2.56
CA GLU A 114 2.42 2.21 2.67
C GLU A 114 1.94 1.06 3.57
N ASP A 115 2.40 -0.17 3.30
CA ASP A 115 2.01 -1.38 4.01
C ASP A 115 2.37 -1.33 5.51
N VAL A 116 3.57 -0.83 5.83
CA VAL A 116 4.01 -0.62 7.21
C VAL A 116 3.16 0.44 7.90
N CYS A 117 2.85 1.54 7.21
CA CYS A 117 2.01 2.62 7.74
C CYS A 117 0.60 2.11 8.05
N LYS A 118 -0.05 1.44 7.10
CA LYS A 118 -1.38 0.84 7.25
C LYS A 118 -1.40 -0.17 8.38
N SER A 119 -0.40 -1.05 8.45
CA SER A 119 -0.29 -2.06 9.50
C SER A 119 -0.17 -1.44 10.88
N TYR A 120 0.68 -0.40 11.02
CA TYR A 120 0.87 0.32 12.28
C TYR A 120 -0.39 1.05 12.73
N LEU A 121 -0.98 1.88 11.85
CA LEU A 121 -2.16 2.69 12.19
C LEU A 121 -3.38 1.81 12.48
N MET A 122 -3.59 0.75 11.71
CA MET A 122 -4.70 -0.16 11.92
C MET A 122 -4.55 -1.00 13.18
N THR A 123 -3.34 -1.47 13.51
CA THR A 123 -3.06 -2.14 14.80
C THR A 123 -3.42 -1.22 15.95
N LYS A 124 -3.01 0.06 15.88
CA LYS A 124 -3.28 1.06 16.91
C LYS A 124 -4.77 1.39 17.03
N GLU A 125 -5.48 1.53 15.90
CA GLU A 125 -6.91 1.87 15.86
C GLU A 125 -7.79 0.71 16.33
N SER A 126 -7.47 -0.52 15.93
CA SER A 126 -8.29 -1.71 16.25
C SER A 126 -7.92 -2.37 17.57
N GLY A 127 -6.70 -2.18 18.07
CA GLY A 127 -6.16 -2.92 19.22
C GLY A 127 -5.86 -4.40 18.94
N GLU A 128 -6.00 -4.84 17.70
CA GLU A 128 -5.82 -6.23 17.27
C GLU A 128 -4.34 -6.60 17.13
N ASN A 129 -4.05 -7.90 17.08
CA ASN A 129 -2.69 -8.39 16.89
C ASN A 129 -2.08 -7.89 15.55
N THR A 130 -0.85 -7.38 15.58
CA THR A 130 -0.14 -6.85 14.41
C THR A 130 -0.05 -7.85 13.26
N GLY A 131 0.21 -9.13 13.54
CA GLY A 131 0.30 -10.17 12.52
C GLY A 131 -1.00 -10.38 11.74
N LYS A 132 -2.12 -10.25 12.44
CA LYS A 132 -3.46 -10.34 11.88
C LYS A 132 -3.75 -9.19 10.92
N VAL A 133 -3.36 -7.98 11.31
CA VAL A 133 -3.45 -6.79 10.45
C VAL A 133 -2.52 -6.93 9.24
N VAL A 134 -1.27 -7.33 9.43
CA VAL A 134 -0.30 -7.55 8.35
C VAL A 134 -0.81 -8.60 7.35
N ALA A 135 -1.47 -9.66 7.82
CA ALA A 135 -2.10 -10.66 6.95
C ALA A 135 -3.16 -10.05 6.02
N SER A 136 -3.97 -9.11 6.54
CA SER A 136 -4.95 -8.40 5.70
C SER A 136 -4.30 -7.48 4.66
N VAL A 137 -3.21 -6.80 5.02
CA VAL A 137 -2.48 -5.89 4.14
C VAL A 137 -1.77 -6.67 3.03
N LEU A 138 -1.06 -7.75 3.37
CA LEU A 138 -0.45 -8.62 2.38
C LEU A 138 -1.51 -9.34 1.52
N GLY A 139 -2.66 -9.68 2.09
CA GLY A 139 -3.80 -10.20 1.33
C GLY A 139 -4.26 -9.21 0.26
N GLN A 140 -4.36 -7.92 0.59
CA GLN A 140 -4.73 -6.87 -0.36
C GLN A 140 -3.69 -6.75 -1.48
N ARG A 141 -2.41 -6.82 -1.12
CA ARG A 141 -1.28 -6.77 -2.07
C ARG A 141 -1.27 -7.97 -3.01
N ILE A 142 -1.50 -9.18 -2.49
CA ILE A 142 -1.64 -10.40 -3.31
C ILE A 142 -2.80 -10.23 -4.30
N MET A 143 -3.97 -9.77 -3.86
CA MET A 143 -5.13 -9.58 -4.76
C MET A 143 -4.82 -8.56 -5.86
N SER A 144 -4.21 -7.44 -5.51
CA SER A 144 -3.86 -6.38 -6.48
C SER A 144 -2.84 -6.88 -7.51
N MET A 145 -1.78 -7.57 -7.05
CA MET A 145 -0.77 -8.17 -7.93
C MET A 145 -1.35 -9.28 -8.81
N LEU A 146 -2.26 -10.11 -8.29
CA LEU A 146 -2.95 -11.13 -9.08
C LEU A 146 -3.78 -10.51 -10.19
N VAL A 147 -4.56 -9.46 -9.89
CA VAL A 147 -5.34 -8.73 -10.90
C VAL A 147 -4.40 -8.17 -11.97
N THR A 148 -3.31 -7.50 -11.58
CA THR A 148 -2.32 -6.96 -12.54
C THR A 148 -1.74 -8.05 -13.43
N VAL A 149 -1.29 -9.18 -12.88
CA VAL A 149 -0.71 -10.29 -13.66
C VAL A 149 -1.75 -10.89 -14.60
N ILE A 150 -2.99 -11.12 -14.14
CA ILE A 150 -4.07 -11.65 -14.98
C ILE A 150 -4.37 -10.70 -16.13
N VAL A 151 -4.50 -9.40 -15.86
CA VAL A 151 -4.77 -8.41 -16.92
C VAL A 151 -3.61 -8.36 -17.91
N LEU A 152 -2.36 -8.35 -17.47
CA LEU A 152 -1.20 -8.36 -18.37
C LEU A 152 -1.18 -9.60 -19.27
N ILE A 153 -1.50 -10.79 -18.73
CA ILE A 153 -1.61 -12.02 -19.52
C ILE A 153 -2.73 -11.92 -20.54
N LEU A 154 -3.92 -11.46 -20.13
CA LEU A 154 -5.08 -11.32 -21.03
C LEU A 154 -4.82 -10.29 -22.13
N CYS A 155 -4.21 -9.14 -21.80
CA CYS A 155 -3.82 -8.14 -22.77
C CYS A 155 -2.77 -8.70 -23.75
N SER A 156 -1.71 -9.35 -23.25
CA SER A 156 -0.70 -9.98 -24.10
C SER A 156 -1.30 -11.04 -25.02
N LEU A 157 -2.24 -11.86 -24.53
CA LEU A 157 -2.91 -12.88 -25.32
C LEU A 157 -3.81 -12.24 -26.39
N SER A 158 -4.52 -11.17 -26.05
CA SER A 158 -5.38 -10.44 -27.00
C SER A 158 -4.56 -9.84 -28.15
N LEU A 159 -3.41 -9.23 -27.86
CA LEU A 159 -2.49 -8.70 -28.88
C LEU A 159 -1.99 -9.80 -29.82
N PHE A 160 -1.65 -10.97 -29.27
CA PHE A 160 -1.22 -12.13 -30.06
C PHE A 160 -2.34 -12.68 -30.96
N ILE A 161 -3.57 -12.83 -30.42
CA ILE A 161 -4.72 -13.33 -31.18
C ILE A 161 -5.15 -12.36 -32.28
N LEU A 162 -5.14 -11.05 -31.99
CA LEU A 162 -5.53 -10.01 -32.93
C LEU A 162 -4.43 -9.65 -33.94
N GLN A 163 -3.25 -10.27 -33.84
CA GLN A 163 -2.09 -10.02 -34.70
C GLN A 163 -1.73 -8.53 -34.78
N ILE A 164 -1.81 -7.83 -33.65
CA ILE A 164 -1.47 -6.42 -33.57
C ILE A 164 0.05 -6.31 -33.47
N ASP A 165 0.67 -5.78 -34.51
CA ASP A 165 2.10 -5.50 -34.52
C ASP A 165 2.42 -4.38 -33.52
N ILE A 166 3.17 -4.73 -32.48
CA ILE A 166 3.69 -3.78 -31.50
C ILE A 166 5.20 -3.66 -31.61
N PRO A 167 5.77 -2.46 -31.38
CA PRO A 167 7.21 -2.28 -31.38
C PRO A 167 7.90 -3.22 -30.39
N ALA A 168 9.06 -3.77 -30.76
CA ALA A 168 9.80 -4.73 -29.93
C ALA A 168 10.07 -4.20 -28.51
N LEU A 169 10.31 -2.89 -28.38
CA LEU A 169 10.48 -2.23 -27.08
C LEU A 169 9.25 -2.40 -26.17
N VAL A 170 8.04 -2.22 -26.71
CA VAL A 170 6.78 -2.36 -25.97
C VAL A 170 6.61 -3.81 -25.49
N SER A 171 6.91 -4.78 -26.36
CA SER A 171 6.88 -6.20 -25.99
C SER A 171 7.84 -6.53 -24.85
N ILE A 172 9.09 -6.03 -24.93
CA ILE A 172 10.10 -6.21 -23.89
C ILE A 172 9.62 -5.60 -22.57
N LEU A 173 9.06 -4.38 -22.60
CA LEU A 173 8.53 -3.71 -21.41
C LEU A 173 7.36 -4.49 -20.79
N ILE A 174 6.43 -5.02 -21.59
CA ILE A 174 5.33 -5.85 -21.09
C ILE A 174 5.86 -7.10 -20.38
N VAL A 175 6.82 -7.80 -20.99
CA VAL A 175 7.44 -8.98 -20.37
C VAL A 175 8.17 -8.60 -19.08
N LEU A 176 8.94 -7.51 -19.11
CA LEU A 176 9.70 -7.03 -17.96
C LEU A 176 8.77 -6.69 -16.78
N ILE A 177 7.68 -5.96 -17.03
CA ILE A 177 6.69 -5.60 -16.00
C ILE A 177 5.97 -6.85 -15.48
N SER A 178 5.63 -7.79 -16.37
CA SER A 178 4.97 -9.04 -15.99
C SER A 178 5.85 -9.90 -15.09
N VAL A 179 7.11 -10.09 -15.45
CA VAL A 179 8.10 -10.84 -14.65
C VAL A 179 8.40 -10.08 -13.35
N GLY A 180 8.61 -8.76 -13.44
CA GLY A 180 8.85 -7.89 -12.31
C GLY A 180 7.73 -7.90 -11.27
N THR A 181 6.48 -8.07 -11.69
CA THR A 181 5.31 -8.21 -10.80
C THR A 181 5.15 -9.65 -10.29
N ALA A 182 5.45 -10.65 -11.12
CA ALA A 182 5.30 -12.06 -10.74
C ALA A 182 6.30 -12.50 -9.66
N ILE A 183 7.54 -12.01 -9.69
CA ILE A 183 8.59 -12.35 -8.69
C ILE A 183 8.16 -12.00 -7.25
N PRO A 184 7.80 -10.74 -6.91
CA PRO A 184 7.38 -10.38 -5.56
C PRO A 184 6.07 -11.08 -5.17
N LEU A 185 5.15 -11.28 -6.12
CA LEU A 185 3.93 -12.04 -5.87
C LEU A 185 4.24 -13.48 -5.42
N ILE A 186 5.11 -14.19 -6.16
CA ILE A 186 5.55 -15.54 -5.80
C ILE A 186 6.26 -15.53 -4.45
N LEU A 187 7.13 -14.55 -4.20
CA LEU A 187 7.82 -14.41 -2.92
C LEU A 187 6.83 -14.26 -1.76
N ILE A 188 5.85 -13.36 -1.86
CA ILE A 188 4.83 -13.15 -0.82
C ILE A 188 4.00 -14.42 -0.62
N LEU A 189 3.60 -15.10 -1.69
CA LEU A 189 2.85 -16.36 -1.60
C LEU A 189 3.68 -17.47 -0.92
N LEU A 190 4.99 -17.53 -1.19
CA LEU A 190 5.89 -18.46 -0.52
C LEU A 190 6.01 -18.15 0.98
N LEU A 191 6.07 -16.88 1.38
CA LEU A 191 6.07 -16.48 2.79
C LEU A 191 4.74 -16.79 3.48
N CYS A 192 3.63 -16.61 2.78
CA CYS A 192 2.31 -16.97 3.30
C CYS A 192 2.16 -18.48 3.54
N LYS A 193 2.80 -19.33 2.71
CA LYS A 193 2.68 -20.80 2.79
C LYS A 193 3.76 -21.46 3.65
N LYS A 194 4.99 -20.96 3.62
CA LYS A 194 6.16 -21.61 4.26
C LYS A 194 6.54 -20.86 5.52
N GLU A 195 6.03 -21.32 6.65
CA GLU A 195 6.32 -20.75 7.97
C GLU A 195 7.82 -20.61 8.25
N GLN A 196 8.61 -21.60 7.84
CA GLN A 196 10.07 -21.61 7.97
C GLN A 196 10.75 -20.43 7.26
N LEU A 197 10.28 -20.04 6.07
CA LEU A 197 10.86 -18.91 5.34
C LEU A 197 10.57 -17.60 6.06
N SER A 198 9.35 -17.45 6.57
CA SER A 198 8.92 -16.25 7.28
C SER A 198 9.65 -16.10 8.62
N HIS A 199 9.88 -17.20 9.36
CA HIS A 199 10.75 -17.20 10.55
C HIS A 199 12.18 -16.78 10.18
N ARG A 200 12.73 -17.32 9.09
CA ARG A 200 14.09 -16.97 8.61
C ARG A 200 14.21 -15.50 8.22
N LEU A 201 13.20 -14.94 7.55
CA LEU A 201 13.15 -13.53 7.22
C LEU A 201 13.11 -12.66 8.47
N ILE A 202 12.26 -12.99 9.45
CA ILE A 202 12.18 -12.23 10.70
C ILE A 202 13.49 -12.29 11.48
N ASP A 203 14.11 -13.47 11.61
CA ASP A 203 15.41 -13.59 12.27
C ASP A 203 16.49 -12.78 11.56
N MET A 204 16.50 -12.74 10.23
CA MET A 204 17.41 -11.91 9.44
C MET A 204 17.15 -10.41 9.68
N LEU A 205 15.90 -9.96 9.66
CA LEU A 205 15.53 -8.57 9.92
C LEU A 205 15.87 -8.13 11.35
N LEU A 206 15.68 -9.02 12.33
CA LEU A 206 16.06 -8.76 13.72
C LEU A 206 17.58 -8.62 13.86
N ARG A 207 18.37 -9.51 13.25
CA ARG A 207 19.84 -9.41 13.24
C ARG A 207 20.32 -8.13 12.57
N PHE A 208 19.74 -7.77 11.42
CA PHE A 208 20.04 -6.53 10.73
C PHE A 208 19.70 -5.31 11.60
N SER A 209 18.55 -5.32 12.26
CA SER A 209 18.12 -4.25 13.16
C SER A 209 19.08 -4.08 14.35
N VAL A 210 19.58 -5.18 14.91
CA VAL A 210 20.57 -5.17 16.01
C VAL A 210 21.91 -4.62 15.53
N PHE A 211 22.35 -5.03 14.34
CA PHE A 211 23.57 -4.53 13.70
C PHE A 211 23.49 -3.00 13.49
N VAL A 212 22.39 -2.51 12.91
CA VAL A 212 22.17 -1.09 12.65
C VAL A 212 22.00 -0.31 13.96
N SER A 213 21.28 -0.84 14.94
CA SER A 213 21.01 -0.17 16.22
C SER A 213 22.17 -0.26 17.23
N ARG A 214 23.32 -0.83 16.86
CA ARG A 214 24.49 -1.02 17.74
C ARG A 214 24.13 -1.63 19.10
N GLY A 215 23.23 -2.62 19.12
CA GLY A 215 22.85 -3.34 20.33
C GLY A 215 21.95 -2.60 21.34
N ARG A 216 21.43 -1.41 21.01
CA ARG A 216 20.56 -0.63 21.92
C ARG A 216 19.13 -1.16 22.09
N LEU A 217 18.74 -2.19 21.33
CA LEU A 217 17.38 -2.73 21.32
C LEU A 217 17.27 -3.94 22.26
N ASN A 218 16.15 -4.02 22.99
CA ASN A 218 15.84 -5.17 23.83
C ASN A 218 15.43 -6.38 22.96
N LEU A 219 16.44 -7.19 22.63
CA LEU A 219 16.40 -8.29 21.65
C LEU A 219 15.36 -9.36 22.01
N GLU A 220 15.25 -9.71 23.29
CA GLU A 220 14.29 -10.73 23.75
C GLU A 220 12.84 -10.26 23.61
N SER A 221 12.56 -9.00 23.97
CA SER A 221 11.22 -8.43 23.86
C SER A 221 10.76 -8.26 22.40
N LEU A 222 11.69 -7.94 21.49
CA LEU A 222 11.39 -7.80 20.07
C LEU A 222 11.17 -9.17 19.42
N ARG A 223 11.99 -10.15 19.78
CA ARG A 223 11.88 -11.51 19.27
C ARG A 223 10.54 -12.15 19.66
N SER A 224 10.13 -12.01 20.92
CA SER A 224 8.84 -12.54 21.39
C SER A 224 7.65 -11.87 20.70
N LYS A 225 7.66 -10.53 20.57
CA LYS A 225 6.62 -9.79 19.81
C LYS A 225 6.57 -10.21 18.34
N ALA A 226 7.72 -10.31 17.68
CA ALA A 226 7.80 -10.72 16.29
C ALA A 226 7.31 -12.15 16.07
N LYS A 227 7.64 -13.08 16.98
CA LYS A 227 7.15 -14.47 16.94
C LYS A 227 5.63 -14.53 17.12
N ASN A 228 5.09 -13.84 18.13
CA ASN A 228 3.64 -13.79 18.36
C ASN A 228 2.87 -13.19 17.18
N ALA A 229 3.43 -12.13 16.57
CA ALA A 229 2.86 -11.54 15.35
C ALA A 229 2.95 -12.54 14.18
N LEU A 230 4.07 -13.24 14.02
CA LEU A 230 4.24 -14.20 12.93
C LEU A 230 3.29 -15.40 13.04
N GLU A 231 3.08 -15.92 14.24
CA GLU A 231 2.12 -17.01 14.49
C GLU A 231 0.70 -16.54 14.15
N SER A 232 0.31 -15.35 14.62
CA SER A 232 -1.00 -14.75 14.33
C SER A 232 -1.19 -14.47 12.83
N PHE A 233 -0.11 -14.08 12.13
CA PHE A 233 -0.09 -13.88 10.69
C PHE A 233 -0.42 -15.19 9.94
N HIS A 234 0.31 -16.28 10.21
CA HIS A 234 0.07 -17.56 9.53
C HIS A 234 -1.30 -18.15 9.85
N GLN A 235 -1.79 -18.00 11.10
CA GLN A 235 -3.14 -18.39 11.45
C GLN A 235 -4.19 -17.62 10.63
N SER A 236 -4.00 -16.30 10.48
CA SER A 236 -4.91 -15.43 9.72
C SER A 236 -4.89 -15.76 8.22
N ILE A 237 -3.72 -15.98 7.64
CA ILE A 237 -3.56 -16.44 6.25
C ILE A 237 -4.21 -17.81 6.05
N GLY A 238 -4.02 -18.74 6.97
CA GLY A 238 -4.66 -20.06 6.95
C GLY A 238 -6.19 -19.97 7.02
N PHE A 239 -6.72 -19.05 7.84
CA PHE A 239 -8.16 -18.78 7.93
C PHE A 239 -8.73 -18.20 6.63
N LEU A 240 -8.08 -17.20 6.05
CA LEU A 240 -8.47 -16.61 4.77
C LEU A 240 -8.44 -17.64 3.64
N GLY A 241 -7.40 -18.48 3.60
CA GLY A 241 -7.25 -19.55 2.60
C GLY A 241 -8.31 -20.66 2.69
N LYS A 242 -8.80 -20.98 3.90
CA LYS A 242 -9.86 -21.98 4.10
C LYS A 242 -11.25 -21.48 3.74
N ASN A 243 -11.46 -20.16 3.67
CA ASN A 243 -12.75 -19.52 3.40
C ASN A 243 -12.74 -18.71 2.10
N PRO A 244 -12.66 -19.36 0.91
CA PRO A 244 -12.50 -18.65 -0.37
C PRO A 244 -13.67 -17.70 -0.68
N ARG A 245 -14.88 -17.99 -0.19
CA ARG A 245 -16.04 -17.09 -0.33
C ARG A 245 -15.80 -15.71 0.27
N SER A 246 -14.98 -15.62 1.33
CA SER A 246 -14.63 -14.36 1.96
C SER A 246 -13.70 -13.48 1.10
N LEU A 247 -13.03 -14.08 0.11
CA LEU A 247 -12.11 -13.38 -0.80
C LEU A 247 -12.79 -12.85 -2.08
N VAL A 248 -14.06 -13.21 -2.32
CA VAL A 248 -14.80 -12.76 -3.51
C VAL A 248 -15.01 -11.25 -3.50
N GLN A 249 -15.44 -10.68 -2.38
CA GLN A 249 -15.66 -9.23 -2.26
C GLN A 249 -14.35 -8.44 -2.40
N PRO A 250 -13.26 -8.78 -1.67
CA PRO A 250 -11.95 -8.17 -1.89
C PRO A 250 -11.49 -8.23 -3.35
N MET A 251 -11.60 -9.39 -4.00
CA MET A 251 -11.20 -9.56 -5.39
C MET A 251 -12.01 -8.67 -6.34
N PHE A 252 -13.34 -8.59 -6.16
CA PHE A 252 -14.18 -7.69 -6.94
C PHE A 252 -13.73 -6.23 -6.81
N PHE A 253 -13.53 -5.74 -5.59
CA PHE A 253 -13.06 -4.37 -5.38
C PHE A 253 -11.63 -4.14 -5.88
N SER A 254 -10.79 -5.17 -5.87
CA SER A 254 -9.45 -5.13 -6.48
C SER A 254 -9.52 -4.92 -7.99
N ILE A 255 -10.42 -5.63 -8.67
CA ILE A 255 -10.64 -5.50 -10.12
C ILE A 255 -11.18 -4.10 -10.43
N VAL A 256 -12.21 -3.65 -9.71
CA VAL A 256 -12.80 -2.32 -9.89
C VAL A 256 -11.75 -1.22 -9.67
N SER A 257 -10.94 -1.32 -8.63
CA SER A 257 -9.84 -0.39 -8.35
C SER A 257 -8.83 -0.36 -9.50
N TYR A 258 -8.41 -1.53 -10.00
CA TYR A 258 -7.48 -1.61 -11.13
C TYR A 258 -8.04 -0.93 -12.39
N PHE A 259 -9.30 -1.17 -12.76
CA PHE A 259 -9.93 -0.49 -13.90
C PHE A 259 -10.02 1.03 -13.71
N LEU A 260 -10.42 1.50 -12.53
CA LEU A 260 -10.47 2.93 -12.22
C LEU A 260 -9.10 3.59 -12.16
N SER A 261 -8.02 2.82 -11.96
CA SER A 261 -6.66 3.34 -11.97
C SER A 261 -6.11 3.55 -13.39
N ILE A 262 -6.70 2.90 -14.39
CA ILE A 262 -6.31 2.99 -15.81
C ILE A 262 -7.13 4.04 -16.55
N LEU A 263 -8.40 4.23 -16.14
CA LEU A 263 -9.31 5.22 -16.71
C LEU A 263 -8.87 6.66 -16.36
#